data_AF-A0A1Z8SIZ9-F1
#
_entry.id   AF-A0A1Z8SIZ9-F1
#
_cell.length_a   1.000
_cell.length_b   1.000
_cell.length_c   1.000
_cell.angle_alpha   90.00
_cell.angle_beta   90.00
_cell.angle_gamma   90.00
#
_symmetry.space_group_name_H-M   'P 1'
#
loop_
_entity.id
_entity.type
_entity.pdbx_description
1 polymer ?
#
loop_
_entity_poly.entity_id
_entity_poly.type
_entity_poly.pdbx_seq_one_letter_code
_entity_poly.pdbx_strand_id
1 'polypeptide(L)'
;SEKLKAISTDDLGTMEKQHLTKSIEMLDAIANNDILENQRAHFVILNENIVPIAMSIENSTNYYIQKCPMANNNKGAVWLSMEEEIRNPYYGDAMLTCGSVIDSL
;
A
#
# COMPACT_ATOMS: atom_id res chain seq x y z
N SER A 1 -1.39 13.58 3.11
CA SER A 1 -2.73 13.09 2.72
C SER A 1 -3.64 14.19 2.14
N GLU A 2 -3.33 15.48 2.32
CA GLU A 2 -4.25 16.60 2.00
C GLU A 2 -4.80 16.59 0.57
N LYS A 3 -3.98 16.24 -0.43
CA LYS A 3 -4.43 16.12 -1.82
C LYS A 3 -5.50 15.03 -2.01
N LEU A 4 -5.37 13.89 -1.33
CA LEU A 4 -6.35 12.79 -1.41
C LEU A 4 -7.67 13.17 -0.72
N LYS A 5 -7.61 13.95 0.37
CA LYS A 5 -8.80 14.46 1.05
C LYS A 5 -9.64 15.43 0.19
N ALA A 6 -9.02 16.02 -0.83
CA ALA A 6 -9.69 16.95 -1.74
C ALA A 6 -10.33 16.27 -2.97
N ILE A 7 -10.14 14.95 -3.14
CA ILE A 7 -10.72 14.20 -4.27
C ILE A 7 -12.22 14.02 -4.02
N SER A 8 -13.05 14.29 -5.03
CA SER A 8 -14.48 13.95 -4.95
C SER A 8 -14.66 12.44 -4.90
N THR A 9 -15.46 11.98 -3.94
CA THR A 9 -15.76 10.55 -3.78
C THR A 9 -17.18 10.21 -4.21
N ASP A 10 -17.93 11.16 -4.78
CA ASP A 10 -19.36 11.01 -5.02
C ASP A 10 -19.67 9.79 -5.90
N ASP A 11 -18.84 9.55 -6.91
CA ASP A 11 -18.97 8.46 -7.88
C ASP A 11 -18.42 7.11 -7.37
N LEU A 12 -17.80 7.08 -6.18
CA LEU A 12 -17.26 5.85 -5.59
C LEU A 12 -18.36 5.05 -4.88
N GLY A 13 -18.31 3.72 -5.03
CA GLY A 13 -19.10 2.81 -4.23
C GLY A 13 -18.71 2.84 -2.75
N THR A 14 -19.54 2.23 -1.90
CA THR A 14 -19.35 2.24 -0.44
C THR A 14 -18.02 1.59 -0.02
N MET A 15 -17.59 0.53 -0.71
CA MET A 15 -16.36 -0.19 -0.38
C MET A 15 -15.13 0.63 -0.76
N GLU A 16 -15.15 1.27 -1.94
CA GLU A 16 -14.09 2.14 -2.42
C GLU A 16 -13.94 3.36 -1.50
N LYS A 17 -15.06 3.94 -1.04
CA LYS A 17 -15.07 5.02 -0.04
C LYS A 17 -14.42 4.58 1.28
N GLN A 18 -14.72 3.37 1.74
CA GLN A 18 -14.15 2.82 2.98
C GLN A 18 -12.64 2.64 2.84
N HIS A 19 -12.18 2.00 1.76
CA HIS A 19 -10.75 1.81 1.50
C HIS A 19 -10.01 3.14 1.35
N LEU A 20 -10.60 4.12 0.64
CA LEU A 20 -9.99 5.43 0.46
C LEU A 20 -9.88 6.19 1.78
N THR A 21 -10.94 6.19 2.59
CA THR A 21 -10.93 6.80 3.93
C THR A 21 -9.84 6.17 4.78
N LYS A 22 -9.75 4.84 4.79
CA LYS A 22 -8.73 4.14 5.56
C LYS A 22 -7.31 4.45 5.07
N SER A 23 -7.13 4.58 3.76
CA SER A 23 -5.85 4.94 3.15
C SER A 23 -5.40 6.34 3.56
N ILE A 24 -6.33 7.30 3.62
CA ILE A 24 -6.08 8.66 4.09
C ILE A 24 -5.65 8.66 5.56
N GLU A 25 -6.35 7.92 6.43
CA GLU A 25 -5.98 7.79 7.85
C GLU A 25 -4.57 7.22 8.03
N MET A 26 -4.21 6.17 7.28
CA MET A 26 -2.89 5.55 7.39
C MET A 26 -1.78 6.45 6.86
N LEU A 27 -2.04 7.23 5.80
CA LEU A 27 -1.09 8.24 5.33
C LEU A 27 -0.82 9.32 6.40
N ASP A 28 -1.85 9.76 7.13
CA ASP A 28 -1.66 10.69 8.25
C ASP A 28 -0.89 10.04 9.40
N ALA A 29 -1.20 8.78 9.72
CA ALA A 29 -0.53 8.05 10.77
C ALA A 29 0.96 7.80 10.44
N ILE A 30 1.31 7.57 9.18
CA ILE A 30 2.70 7.46 8.72
C ILE A 30 3.41 8.82 8.84
N ALA A 31 2.78 9.89 8.34
CA ALA A 31 3.40 11.22 8.27
C ALA A 31 3.66 11.84 9.66
N ASN A 32 2.83 11.51 10.66
CA ASN A 32 2.91 12.07 12.00
C ASN A 32 3.60 11.15 13.02
N ASN A 33 4.37 10.15 12.56
CA ASN A 33 5.04 9.20 13.43
C ASN A 33 6.55 9.22 13.16
N ASP A 34 7.36 9.33 14.21
CA ASP A 34 8.82 9.35 14.10
C ASP A 34 9.47 7.97 14.29
N ILE A 35 8.68 6.95 14.62
CA ILE A 35 9.14 5.57 14.85
C ILE A 35 8.91 4.77 13.56
N LEU A 36 10.01 4.37 12.91
CA LEU A 36 9.99 3.66 11.63
C LEU A 36 9.16 2.37 11.67
N GLU A 37 9.23 1.62 12.76
CA GLU A 37 8.46 0.38 12.96
C GLU A 37 6.95 0.65 12.92
N ASN A 38 6.50 1.75 13.52
CA ASN A 38 5.10 2.15 13.50
C ASN A 38 4.68 2.63 12.12
N GLN A 39 5.53 3.41 11.43
CA GLN A 39 5.28 3.80 10.04
C GLN A 39 5.11 2.57 9.15
N ARG A 40 5.99 1.56 9.28
CA ARG A 40 5.90 0.29 8.54
C ARG A 40 4.61 -0.47 8.86
N ALA A 41 4.19 -0.51 10.12
CA ALA A 41 2.92 -1.13 10.51
C ALA A 41 1.70 -0.42 9.88
N HIS A 42 1.69 0.91 9.87
CA HIS A 42 0.66 1.69 9.16
C HIS A 42 0.74 1.50 7.63
N PHE A 43 1.94 1.33 7.08
CA PHE A 43 2.14 1.08 5.66
C PHE A 43 1.59 -0.28 5.22
N VAL A 44 1.62 -1.30 6.08
CA VAL A 44 0.92 -2.58 5.81
C VAL A 44 -0.58 -2.32 5.60
N ILE A 45 -1.22 -1.62 6.54
CA ILE A 45 -2.66 -1.33 6.49
C ILE A 45 -2.99 -0.44 5.29
N LEU A 46 -2.14 0.54 4.97
CA LEU A 46 -2.31 1.37 3.77
C LEU A 46 -2.36 0.50 2.51
N ASN A 47 -1.42 -0.42 2.34
CA ASN A 47 -1.38 -1.25 1.14
C ASN A 47 -2.54 -2.23 1.05
N GLU A 48 -3.01 -2.77 2.18
CA GLU A 48 -4.22 -3.60 2.25
C GLU A 48 -5.47 -2.85 1.74
N ASN A 49 -5.48 -1.52 1.76
CA ASN A 49 -6.59 -0.70 1.29
C ASN A 49 -6.37 -0.10 -0.11
N ILE A 50 -5.13 0.27 -0.46
CA ILE A 50 -4.87 0.87 -1.77
C ILE A 50 -4.78 -0.16 -2.90
N VAL A 51 -4.35 -1.40 -2.63
CA VAL A 51 -4.28 -2.46 -3.63
C VAL A 51 -5.67 -2.78 -4.20
N PRO A 52 -6.73 -2.99 -3.39
CA PRO A 52 -8.09 -3.16 -3.91
C PRO A 52 -8.58 -1.99 -4.77
N ILE A 53 -8.24 -0.75 -4.40
CA ILE A 53 -8.58 0.44 -5.20
C ILE A 53 -7.84 0.41 -6.54
N ALA A 54 -6.54 0.08 -6.54
CA ALA A 54 -5.75 0.00 -7.76
C ALA A 54 -6.26 -1.08 -8.71
N MET A 55 -6.74 -2.21 -8.17
CA MET A 55 -7.33 -3.31 -8.94
C MET A 55 -8.70 -2.97 -9.54
N SER A 56 -9.42 -1.97 -9.01
CA SER A 56 -10.76 -1.62 -9.47
C SER A 56 -10.79 -0.48 -10.49
N ILE A 57 -9.66 0.22 -10.69
CA ILE A 57 -9.53 1.30 -11.67
C ILE A 57 -8.93 0.79 -12.98
N GLU A 58 -9.44 1.25 -14.10
CA GLU A 58 -8.74 1.09 -15.38
C GLU A 58 -7.49 1.98 -15.36
N ASN A 59 -6.32 1.36 -15.49
CA ASN A 59 -5.04 2.04 -15.47
C ASN A 59 -4.32 1.87 -16.81
N SER A 60 -3.64 2.93 -17.25
CA SER A 60 -2.76 2.88 -18.43
C SER A 60 -1.29 2.64 -18.06
N THR A 61 -0.99 2.68 -16.76
CA THR A 61 0.34 2.45 -16.22
C THR A 61 0.40 1.05 -15.63
N ASN A 62 1.44 0.31 -15.97
CA ASN A 62 1.67 -1.02 -15.41
C ASN A 62 2.12 -0.91 -13.95
N TYR A 63 1.42 -1.60 -13.05
CA TYR A 63 1.82 -1.74 -11.65
C TYR A 63 2.00 -3.20 -11.30
N TYR A 64 3.04 -3.51 -10.52
CA TYR A 64 3.24 -4.81 -9.92
C TYR A 64 2.68 -4.83 -8.51
N ILE A 65 1.92 -5.88 -8.18
CA ILE A 65 1.59 -6.22 -6.81
C ILE A 65 2.68 -7.17 -6.33
N GLN A 66 3.48 -6.72 -5.38
CA GLN A 66 4.58 -7.49 -4.79
C GLN A 66 4.21 -7.90 -3.36
N LYS A 67 4.77 -9.02 -2.89
CA LYS A 67 4.48 -9.58 -1.56
C LYS A 67 5.74 -10.09 -0.87
N CYS A 68 5.82 -9.87 0.44
CA CYS A 68 6.79 -10.52 1.32
C CYS A 68 6.02 -11.36 2.34
N PRO A 69 6.19 -12.70 2.40
CA PRO A 69 5.46 -13.54 3.35
C PRO A 69 5.92 -13.36 4.81
N MET A 70 7.12 -12.84 5.04
CA MET A 70 7.67 -12.64 6.38
C MET A 70 7.24 -11.30 7.01
N ALA A 71 6.82 -10.34 6.19
CA ALA A 71 6.35 -9.04 6.67
C ALA A 71 5.14 -9.19 7.61
N ASN A 72 4.88 -8.14 8.41
CA ASN A 72 3.77 -8.12 9.37
C ASN A 72 3.77 -9.33 10.33
N ASN A 73 4.91 -9.60 10.98
CA ASN A 73 5.08 -10.72 11.91
C ASN A 73 4.74 -12.09 11.27
N ASN A 74 5.30 -12.36 10.09
CA ASN A 74 5.08 -13.58 9.30
C ASN A 74 3.63 -13.83 8.86
N LYS A 75 2.77 -12.80 8.90
CA LYS A 75 1.42 -12.86 8.30
C LYS A 75 1.44 -12.52 6.81
N GLY A 76 2.54 -11.92 6.36
CA GLY A 76 2.71 -11.39 5.02
C GLY A 76 2.17 -9.97 4.87
N ALA A 77 2.71 -9.24 3.89
CA ALA A 77 2.20 -7.94 3.47
C ALA A 77 2.48 -7.72 1.98
N VAL A 78 1.63 -6.93 1.34
CA VAL A 78 1.67 -6.61 -0.10
C VAL A 78 1.95 -5.14 -0.32
N TRP A 79 2.56 -4.78 -1.44
CA TRP A 79 2.70 -3.39 -1.87
C TRP A 79 2.62 -3.24 -3.39
N LEU A 80 2.35 -2.01 -3.84
CA LEU A 80 2.40 -1.64 -5.25
C LEU A 80 3.79 -1.13 -5.64
N SER A 81 4.27 -1.52 -6.81
CA SER A 81 5.53 -1.06 -7.40
C SER A 81 5.35 -0.75 -8.88
N MET A 82 6.04 0.27 -9.40
CA MET A 82 6.16 0.50 -10.85
C MET A 82 7.31 -0.32 -11.47
N GLU A 83 8.16 -0.91 -10.64
CA GLU A 83 9.33 -1.69 -11.03
C GLU A 83 9.08 -3.18 -10.71
N GLU A 84 9.50 -4.07 -11.61
CA GLU A 84 9.43 -5.52 -11.37
C GLU A 84 10.43 -5.97 -10.29
N GLU A 85 11.55 -5.24 -10.15
CA GLU A 85 12.56 -5.51 -9.12
C GLU A 85 11.94 -5.42 -7.72
N ILE A 86 12.27 -6.40 -6.87
CA ILE A 86 11.79 -6.44 -5.49
C ILE A 86 12.61 -5.48 -4.64
N ARG A 87 11.95 -4.44 -4.12
CA ARG A 87 12.50 -3.48 -3.16
C ARG A 87 11.62 -3.41 -1.91
N ASN A 88 11.79 -4.38 -1.02
CA ASN A 88 10.95 -4.62 0.15
C ASN A 88 10.93 -3.41 1.12
N PRO A 89 9.80 -2.70 1.24
CA PRO A 89 9.70 -1.50 2.07
C PRO A 89 9.60 -1.80 3.58
N TYR A 90 9.27 -3.04 3.96
CA TYR A 90 9.02 -3.44 5.35
C TYR A 90 10.29 -3.75 6.13
N TYR A 91 11.35 -4.15 5.42
CA TYR A 91 12.63 -4.51 6.04
C TYR A 91 13.79 -3.63 5.59
N GLY A 92 13.64 -2.88 4.49
CA GLY A 92 14.74 -2.07 3.94
C GLY A 92 15.96 -2.95 3.66
N ASP A 93 17.15 -2.43 3.93
CA ASP A 93 18.42 -3.11 3.61
C ASP A 93 18.58 -4.49 4.25
N ALA A 94 17.92 -4.75 5.38
CA ALA A 94 18.00 -6.05 6.05
C ALA A 94 17.47 -7.20 5.19
N MET A 95 16.45 -6.95 4.35
CA MET A 95 15.83 -7.95 3.48
C MET A 95 15.30 -7.30 2.19
N LEU A 96 16.09 -6.42 1.56
CA LEU A 96 15.64 -5.56 0.46
C LEU A 96 15.06 -6.36 -0.71
N THR A 97 15.64 -7.52 -1.03
CA THR A 97 15.21 -8.38 -2.14
C THR A 97 14.21 -9.47 -1.71
N CYS A 98 13.74 -9.45 -0.46
CA CYS A 98 12.80 -10.48 0.02
C CYS A 98 11.39 -10.19 -0.46
N GLY A 99 10.88 -11.04 -1.35
CA GLY A 99 9.51 -11.01 -1.83
C GLY A 99 9.39 -11.60 -3.23
N SER A 100 8.21 -11.48 -3.80
CA SER A 100 7.92 -11.87 -5.18
C SER A 100 6.82 -11.00 -5.76
N VAL A 101 6.83 -10.80 -7.07
CA VAL A 101 5.66 -10.33 -7.81
C VAL A 101 4.59 -11.42 -7.73
N ILE A 102 3.38 -11.03 -7.35
CA ILE A 102 2.22 -11.94 -7.29
C ILE A 102 1.16 -11.62 -8.32
N ASP A 103 1.14 -10.39 -8.84
CA ASP A 103 0.21 -9.93 -9.87
C ASP A 103 0.73 -8.68 -10.58
N SER A 104 0.11 -8.31 -11.70
CA SER A 104 0.37 -7.07 -12.45
C SER A 104 -0.93 -6.47 -12.98
N LEU A 105 -1.09 -5.15 -12.81
CA LEU A 105 -2.22 -4.34 -13.28
C LEU A 105 -1.84 -3.57 -14.53
#